data_AF-A0A3M9ZJI2-F1
#
_entry.id   AF-A0A3M9ZJI2-F1
#
_cell.length_a   1.000
_cell.length_b   1.000
_cell.length_c   1.000
_cell.angle_alpha   90.00
_cell.angle_beta   90.00
_cell.angle_gamma   90.00
#
_symmetry.space_group_name_H-M   'P 1'
#
loop_
_entity.id
_entity.type
_entity.pdbx_description
1 polymer ?
#
loop_
_entity_poly.entity_id
_entity_poly.type
_entity_poly.pdbx_seq_one_letter_code
_entity_poly.pdbx_strand_id
1 'polypeptide(L)'
;MSHFACACEVCSARTPAELRAEPAESVRSLLSLHNLHAIKSEVDAVRESIHEGRLWEHAMQKMRAHPRLHEVAAALASGSAGIAHGTPRFKARAAFLYGAEDAARPEIRAYHAMVSRFRTRKARLCMVGEPEARPAYLDPAIARLEESLGDDTQVCVYSEWLGAMPLELCDVYPAAHHVAPRDRGPLVTAQAAEALAALVAGNAFTSVVYDADDARVAAAVRTLPRGIRRYRLKRKKGAGRVA
;
A
#
# COMPACT_ATOMS: atom_id res chain seq x y z
N MET A 1 -29.36 -0.78 -23.74
CA MET A 1 -28.34 -1.81 -23.43
C MET A 1 -28.16 -2.68 -24.67
N SER A 2 -26.97 -2.68 -25.28
CA SER A 2 -26.70 -3.39 -26.53
C SER A 2 -26.11 -4.78 -26.32
N HIS A 3 -25.41 -5.02 -25.20
CA HIS A 3 -24.76 -6.29 -24.87
C HIS A 3 -24.89 -6.62 -23.38
N PHE A 4 -24.78 -7.90 -23.03
CA PHE A 4 -24.63 -8.35 -21.64
C PHE A 4 -23.15 -8.44 -21.27
N ALA A 5 -22.76 -7.82 -20.16
CA ALA A 5 -21.42 -7.95 -19.57
C ALA A 5 -21.38 -9.11 -18.54
N CYS A 6 -21.93 -10.26 -18.91
CA CYS A 6 -22.06 -11.43 -18.04
C CYS A 6 -21.95 -12.71 -18.88
N ALA A 7 -21.35 -13.76 -18.30
CA ALA A 7 -21.15 -15.05 -18.94
C ALA A 7 -21.99 -16.19 -18.32
N CYS A 8 -23.07 -15.86 -17.59
CA CYS A 8 -23.96 -16.88 -17.03
C CYS A 8 -24.80 -17.54 -18.13
N GLU A 9 -25.42 -18.68 -17.80
CA GLU A 9 -26.22 -19.48 -18.75
C GLU A 9 -27.31 -18.69 -19.49
N VAL A 10 -27.89 -17.68 -18.83
CA VAL A 10 -28.90 -16.81 -19.45
C VAL A 10 -28.26 -15.85 -20.45
N CYS A 11 -27.16 -15.19 -20.06
CA CYS A 11 -26.50 -14.17 -20.86
C CYS A 11 -25.65 -14.73 -22.00
N SER A 12 -25.19 -15.98 -21.89
CA SER A 12 -24.47 -16.68 -22.97
C SER A 12 -25.41 -17.23 -24.04
N ALA A 13 -26.66 -17.55 -23.68
CA ALA A 13 -27.63 -18.16 -24.58
C ALA A 13 -28.55 -17.16 -25.28
N ARG A 14 -28.65 -15.92 -24.80
CA ARG A 14 -29.60 -14.92 -25.32
C ARG A 14 -28.99 -13.53 -25.48
N THR A 15 -29.50 -12.78 -26.45
CA THR A 15 -29.19 -11.36 -26.63
C THR A 15 -30.16 -10.46 -25.86
N PRO A 16 -29.79 -9.18 -25.58
CA PRO A 16 -30.72 -8.23 -24.96
C PRO A 16 -31.97 -7.92 -25.77
N ALA A 17 -31.97 -8.18 -27.09
CA ALA A 17 -33.13 -8.01 -27.95
C ALA A 17 -34.09 -9.21 -27.82
N GLU A 18 -33.54 -10.43 -27.88
CA GLU A 18 -34.32 -11.67 -27.66
C GLU A 18 -35.00 -11.67 -26.29
N LEU A 19 -34.26 -11.30 -25.24
CA LEU A 19 -34.84 -11.25 -23.89
C LEU A 19 -35.99 -10.23 -23.79
N ARG A 20 -35.99 -9.16 -24.59
CA ARG A 20 -37.10 -8.18 -24.59
C ARG A 20 -38.32 -8.63 -25.38
N ALA A 21 -38.15 -9.57 -26.31
CA ALA A 21 -39.24 -10.13 -27.11
C ALA A 21 -39.99 -11.28 -26.40
N GLU A 22 -39.42 -11.81 -25.32
CA GLU A 22 -40.02 -12.86 -24.50
C GLU A 22 -41.26 -12.38 -23.72
N PRO A 23 -42.19 -13.29 -23.36
CA PRO A 23 -43.31 -12.97 -22.48
C PRO A 23 -42.86 -12.46 -21.12
N ALA A 24 -43.61 -11.53 -20.51
CA ALA A 24 -43.22 -10.86 -19.27
C ALA A 24 -42.83 -11.82 -18.12
N GLU A 25 -43.54 -12.95 -17.95
CA GLU A 25 -43.18 -13.95 -16.93
C GLU A 25 -41.88 -14.70 -17.23
N SER A 26 -41.61 -14.99 -18.51
CA SER A 26 -40.35 -15.58 -18.98
C SER A 26 -39.18 -14.63 -18.69
N VAL A 27 -39.35 -13.34 -19.03
CA VAL A 27 -38.36 -12.30 -18.74
C VAL A 27 -38.04 -12.21 -17.26
N ARG A 28 -39.06 -12.16 -16.38
CA ARG A 28 -38.86 -12.12 -14.93
C ARG A 28 -38.09 -13.34 -14.43
N SER A 29 -38.46 -14.53 -14.89
CA SER A 29 -37.80 -15.78 -14.49
C SER A 29 -36.33 -15.81 -14.91
N LEU A 30 -36.04 -15.43 -16.16
CA LEU A 30 -34.68 -15.37 -16.70
C LEU A 30 -33.82 -14.31 -16.02
N LEU A 31 -34.37 -13.13 -15.74
CA LEU A 31 -33.67 -12.08 -14.99
C LEU A 31 -33.40 -12.50 -13.54
N SER A 32 -34.36 -13.15 -12.87
CA SER A 32 -34.14 -13.69 -11.53
C SER A 32 -33.02 -14.74 -11.52
N LEU A 33 -32.98 -15.63 -12.50
CA LEU A 33 -31.92 -16.63 -12.64
C LEU A 33 -30.56 -15.96 -12.86
N HIS A 34 -30.48 -14.97 -13.76
CA HIS A 34 -29.28 -14.16 -13.95
C HIS A 34 -28.81 -13.49 -12.64
N ASN A 35 -29.73 -12.88 -11.90
CA ASN A 35 -29.41 -12.20 -10.63
C ASN A 35 -28.87 -13.19 -9.60
N LEU A 36 -29.45 -14.39 -9.50
CA LEU A 36 -28.95 -15.43 -8.59
C LEU A 36 -27.53 -15.87 -8.95
N HIS A 37 -27.24 -16.05 -10.24
CA HIS A 37 -25.87 -16.34 -10.72
C HIS A 37 -24.90 -15.20 -10.41
N ALA A 38 -25.31 -13.95 -10.63
CA ALA A 38 -24.48 -12.78 -10.33
C ALA A 38 -24.15 -12.69 -8.83
N ILE A 39 -25.13 -12.92 -7.96
CA ILE A 39 -24.93 -12.94 -6.49
C ILE A 39 -24.00 -14.09 -6.10
N LYS A 40 -24.25 -15.31 -6.62
CA LYS A 40 -23.42 -16.49 -6.33
C LYS A 40 -21.97 -16.24 -6.73
N SER A 41 -21.74 -15.73 -7.94
CA SER A 41 -20.42 -15.40 -8.47
C SER A 41 -19.70 -14.37 -7.59
N GLU A 42 -20.42 -13.37 -7.08
CA GLU A 42 -19.82 -12.38 -6.18
C GLU A 42 -19.43 -12.99 -4.83
N VAL A 43 -20.28 -13.83 -4.25
CA VAL A 43 -19.97 -14.55 -2.99
C VAL A 43 -18.73 -15.43 -3.16
N ASP A 44 -18.63 -16.16 -4.27
CA ASP A 44 -17.48 -17.01 -4.55
C ASP A 44 -16.20 -16.18 -4.78
N ALA A 45 -16.30 -15.06 -5.51
CA ALA A 45 -15.18 -14.12 -5.67
C ALA A 45 -14.69 -13.53 -4.34
N VAL A 46 -15.61 -13.17 -3.43
CA VAL A 46 -15.27 -12.71 -2.09
C VAL A 46 -14.56 -13.81 -1.30
N ARG A 47 -15.06 -15.05 -1.33
CA ARG A 47 -14.43 -16.19 -0.67
C ARG A 47 -13.00 -16.42 -1.16
N GLU A 48 -12.81 -16.39 -2.47
CA GLU A 48 -11.47 -16.53 -3.07
C GLU A 48 -10.56 -15.36 -2.66
N SER A 49 -11.06 -14.13 -2.69
CA SER A 49 -10.27 -12.97 -2.24
C SER A 49 -9.86 -13.05 -0.77
N ILE A 50 -10.67 -13.68 0.10
CA ILE A 50 -10.29 -13.94 1.49
C ILE A 50 -9.19 -15.00 1.54
N HIS A 51 -9.35 -16.09 0.80
CA HIS A 51 -8.37 -17.18 0.73
C HIS A 51 -7.00 -16.68 0.26
N GLU A 52 -6.96 -15.83 -0.77
CA GLU A 52 -5.73 -15.24 -1.31
C GLU A 52 -5.18 -14.08 -0.46
N GLY A 53 -5.93 -13.59 0.52
CA GLY A 53 -5.58 -12.42 1.32
C GLY A 53 -5.77 -11.08 0.60
N ARG A 54 -6.55 -11.04 -0.48
CA ARG A 54 -6.80 -9.89 -1.36
C ARG A 54 -8.16 -9.22 -1.17
N LEU A 55 -8.84 -9.48 -0.04
CA LEU A 55 -10.16 -8.91 0.22
C LEU A 55 -10.16 -7.37 0.18
N TRP A 56 -9.07 -6.72 0.61
CA TRP A 56 -8.98 -5.25 0.57
C TRP A 56 -8.98 -4.76 -0.87
N GLU A 57 -8.17 -5.35 -1.75
CA GLU A 57 -8.10 -5.02 -3.17
C GLU A 57 -9.47 -5.23 -3.85
N HIS A 58 -10.12 -6.37 -3.57
CA HIS A 58 -11.46 -6.67 -4.10
C HIS A 58 -12.48 -5.62 -3.65
N ALA A 59 -12.50 -5.27 -2.36
CA ALA A 59 -13.40 -4.26 -1.83
C ALA A 59 -13.15 -2.87 -2.45
N MET A 60 -11.88 -2.45 -2.56
CA MET A 60 -11.53 -1.16 -3.19
C MET A 60 -11.96 -1.11 -4.67
N GLN A 61 -11.78 -2.20 -5.41
CA GLN A 61 -12.23 -2.30 -6.80
C GLN A 61 -13.75 -2.14 -6.89
N LYS A 62 -14.52 -2.78 -6.00
CA LYS A 62 -15.98 -2.65 -5.95
C LYS A 62 -16.42 -1.24 -5.55
N MET A 63 -15.73 -0.62 -4.60
CA MET A 63 -16.06 0.74 -4.15
C MET A 63 -15.91 1.78 -5.26
N ARG A 64 -15.02 1.56 -6.23
CA ARG A 64 -14.84 2.44 -7.40
C ARG A 64 -15.96 2.33 -8.45
N ALA A 65 -16.94 1.43 -8.28
CA ALA A 65 -18.06 1.29 -9.20
C ALA A 65 -19.00 2.51 -9.24
N HIS A 66 -19.06 3.29 -8.16
CA HIS A 66 -19.91 4.49 -8.09
C HIS A 66 -19.34 5.52 -7.10
N PRO A 67 -19.37 6.85 -7.39
CA PRO A 67 -18.83 7.87 -6.49
C PRO A 67 -19.35 7.81 -5.05
N ARG A 68 -20.67 7.65 -4.87
CA ARG A 68 -21.28 7.48 -3.53
C ARG A 68 -20.84 6.21 -2.79
N LEU A 69 -20.47 5.15 -3.52
CA LEU A 69 -19.93 3.95 -2.90
C LEU A 69 -18.46 4.15 -2.54
N HIS A 70 -17.73 4.93 -3.34
CA HIS A 70 -16.34 5.26 -3.07
C HIS A 70 -16.16 6.10 -1.79
N GLU A 71 -17.17 6.88 -1.39
CA GLU A 71 -17.18 7.56 -0.07
C GLU A 71 -16.99 6.58 1.10
N VAL A 72 -17.40 5.31 0.94
CA VAL A 72 -17.20 4.26 1.95
C VAL A 72 -15.72 3.91 2.15
N ALA A 73 -14.85 4.13 1.16
CA ALA A 73 -13.42 3.90 1.31
C ALA A 73 -12.81 4.76 2.43
N ALA A 74 -13.27 5.99 2.59
CA ALA A 74 -12.85 6.86 3.69
C ALA A 74 -13.33 6.35 5.05
N ALA A 75 -14.57 5.83 5.12
CA ALA A 75 -15.10 5.21 6.33
C ALA A 75 -14.38 3.91 6.71
N LEU A 76 -13.98 3.11 5.72
CA LEU A 76 -13.16 1.92 5.92
C LEU A 76 -11.78 2.31 6.47
N ALA A 77 -11.17 3.35 5.92
CA ALA A 77 -9.89 3.87 6.36
C ALA A 77 -9.92 4.36 7.81
N SER A 78 -10.97 5.07 8.22
CA SER A 78 -11.13 5.54 9.61
C SER A 78 -11.43 4.37 10.57
N GLY A 79 -12.24 3.40 10.14
CA GLY A 79 -12.61 2.20 10.90
C GLY A 79 -11.58 1.07 10.92
N SER A 80 -10.44 1.21 10.25
CA SER A 80 -9.46 0.12 10.08
C SER A 80 -8.88 -0.44 11.39
N ALA A 81 -8.95 0.29 12.51
CA ALA A 81 -8.61 -0.25 13.83
C ALA A 81 -9.51 -1.43 14.24
N GLY A 82 -10.81 -1.40 13.91
CA GLY A 82 -11.73 -2.50 14.19
C GLY A 82 -11.45 -3.73 13.31
N ILE A 83 -11.03 -3.50 12.06
CA ILE A 83 -10.74 -4.56 11.09
C ILE A 83 -9.39 -5.24 11.38
N ALA A 84 -8.47 -4.52 12.03
CA ALA A 84 -7.15 -5.03 12.38
C ALA A 84 -7.19 -6.31 13.23
N HIS A 85 -8.20 -6.48 14.10
CA HIS A 85 -8.33 -7.67 14.93
C HIS A 85 -8.50 -8.96 14.14
N GLY A 86 -9.25 -8.91 13.03
CA GLY A 86 -9.47 -10.06 12.13
C GLY A 86 -8.46 -10.18 11.00
N THR A 87 -7.50 -9.27 10.89
CA THR A 87 -6.54 -9.26 9.79
C THR A 87 -5.30 -10.10 10.14
N PRO A 88 -4.94 -11.11 9.32
CA PRO A 88 -3.72 -11.89 9.53
C PRO A 88 -2.47 -11.00 9.52
N ARG A 89 -1.50 -11.29 10.40
CA ARG A 89 -0.22 -10.56 10.46
C ARG A 89 0.66 -10.77 9.23
N PHE A 90 0.48 -11.88 8.54
CA PHE A 90 1.20 -12.25 7.32
C PHE A 90 0.20 -12.79 6.30
N LYS A 91 0.46 -12.49 5.03
CA LYS A 91 -0.28 -13.02 3.88
C LYS A 91 0.70 -13.60 2.88
N ALA A 92 0.33 -14.72 2.25
CA ALA A 92 1.17 -15.41 1.27
C ALA A 92 1.41 -14.61 -0.02
N ARG A 93 0.55 -13.63 -0.30
CA ARG A 93 0.62 -12.76 -1.48
C ARG A 93 1.06 -11.35 -1.09
N ALA A 94 1.76 -10.70 -2.00
CA ALA A 94 2.15 -9.31 -1.84
C ALA A 94 0.93 -8.37 -1.85
N ALA A 95 0.96 -7.34 -1.01
CA ALA A 95 -0.06 -6.30 -0.94
C ALA A 95 0.04 -5.35 -2.15
N PHE A 96 -1.08 -5.04 -2.80
CA PHE A 96 -1.09 -4.09 -3.90
C PHE A 96 -1.49 -2.71 -3.42
N LEU A 97 -0.58 -1.75 -3.53
CA LEU A 97 -0.76 -0.39 -3.05
C LEU A 97 -0.99 0.52 -4.27
N TYR A 98 -2.19 1.07 -4.40
CA TYR A 98 -2.60 1.87 -5.55
C TYR A 98 -2.72 3.35 -5.22
N GLY A 99 -3.26 3.69 -4.06
CA GLY A 99 -3.60 5.07 -3.72
C GLY A 99 -3.53 5.38 -2.23
N ALA A 100 -3.83 6.62 -1.87
CA ALA A 100 -3.71 7.11 -0.48
C ALA A 100 -4.55 6.28 0.52
N GLU A 101 -5.68 5.74 0.06
CA GLU A 101 -6.58 4.86 0.84
C GLU A 101 -5.85 3.64 1.42
N ASP A 102 -4.87 3.11 0.67
CA ASP A 102 -4.12 1.92 1.07
C ASP A 102 -3.24 2.18 2.30
N ALA A 103 -2.90 3.43 2.63
CA ALA A 103 -2.15 3.77 3.84
C ALA A 103 -2.93 3.44 5.13
N ALA A 104 -4.25 3.26 5.02
CA ALA A 104 -5.10 2.86 6.13
C ALA A 104 -5.26 1.34 6.27
N ARG A 105 -4.62 0.54 5.41
CA ARG A 105 -4.61 -0.92 5.52
C ARG A 105 -4.14 -1.37 6.90
N PRO A 106 -4.82 -2.33 7.55
CA PRO A 106 -4.42 -2.82 8.86
C PRO A 106 -2.99 -3.36 8.91
N GLU A 107 -2.51 -3.97 7.83
CA GLU A 107 -1.15 -4.50 7.71
C GLU A 107 -0.10 -3.38 7.72
N ILE A 108 -0.39 -2.26 7.03
CA ILE A 108 0.48 -1.09 7.01
C ILE A 108 0.51 -0.44 8.39
N ARG A 109 -0.64 -0.30 9.05
CA ARG A 109 -0.71 0.20 10.43
C ARG A 109 0.05 -0.70 11.41
N ALA A 110 -0.07 -2.01 11.27
CA ALA A 110 0.68 -2.95 12.08
C ALA A 110 2.20 -2.82 11.86
N TYR A 111 2.61 -2.58 10.62
CA TYR A 111 4.01 -2.31 10.29
C TYR A 111 4.50 -0.97 10.87
N HIS A 112 3.71 0.10 10.77
CA HIS A 112 4.02 1.38 11.43
C HIS A 112 4.16 1.22 12.95
N ALA A 113 3.31 0.40 13.58
CA ALA A 113 3.41 0.09 15.00
C ALA A 113 4.67 -0.73 15.35
N MET A 114 5.19 -1.54 14.41
CA MET A 114 6.46 -2.24 14.57
C MET A 114 7.63 -1.26 14.47
N VAL A 115 7.64 -0.41 13.44
CA VAL A 115 8.66 0.63 13.22
C VAL A 115 8.71 1.61 14.40
N SER A 116 7.57 2.01 14.97
CA SER A 116 7.55 2.94 16.11
C SER A 116 8.15 2.33 17.39
N ARG A 117 8.25 1.00 17.48
CA ARG A 117 8.90 0.26 18.57
C ARG A 117 10.35 -0.08 18.28
N PHE A 118 10.82 0.15 17.05
CA PHE A 118 12.22 -0.06 16.69
C PHE A 118 13.12 0.88 17.50
N ARG A 119 14.17 0.34 18.10
CA ARG A 119 15.13 1.08 18.91
C ARG A 119 16.53 0.84 18.39
N THR A 120 17.30 1.91 18.28
CA THR A 120 18.70 1.87 17.84
C THR A 120 19.55 2.76 18.75
N ARG A 121 20.84 2.42 18.87
CA ARG A 121 21.83 3.24 19.59
C ARG A 121 22.47 4.30 18.70
N LYS A 122 22.20 4.25 17.40
CA LYS A 122 22.75 5.14 16.37
C LYS A 122 22.20 6.56 16.54
N ALA A 123 23.07 7.57 16.52
CA ALA A 123 22.68 8.97 16.76
C ALA A 123 22.21 9.70 15.49
N ARG A 124 22.42 9.12 14.30
CA ARG A 124 22.07 9.74 13.01
C ARG A 124 21.07 8.87 12.26
N LEU A 125 20.08 9.49 11.62
CA LEU A 125 19.15 8.81 10.72
C LEU A 125 19.54 9.15 9.27
N CYS A 126 19.65 8.15 8.40
CA CYS A 126 19.76 8.33 6.96
C CYS A 126 18.48 7.89 6.27
N MET A 127 17.90 8.75 5.43
CA MET A 127 16.70 8.43 4.64
C MET A 127 16.99 8.51 3.14
N VAL A 128 16.62 7.45 2.42
CA VAL A 128 16.72 7.35 0.96
C VAL A 128 15.46 6.74 0.37
N GLY A 129 15.25 6.90 -0.94
CA GLY A 129 14.12 6.29 -1.63
C GLY A 129 14.20 4.76 -1.62
N GLU A 130 13.05 4.09 -1.67
CA GLU A 130 12.98 2.64 -1.81
C GLU A 130 13.57 2.18 -3.17
N PRO A 131 14.53 1.24 -3.19
CA PRO A 131 15.04 0.66 -4.44
C PRO A 131 14.01 -0.30 -5.07
N GLU A 132 14.27 -0.73 -6.32
CA GLU A 132 13.46 -1.79 -6.95
C GLU A 132 13.72 -3.16 -6.30
N ALA A 133 14.93 -3.41 -5.80
CA ALA A 133 15.28 -4.66 -5.13
C ALA A 133 14.56 -4.80 -3.78
N ARG A 134 14.01 -5.98 -3.51
CA ARG A 134 13.32 -6.29 -2.26
C ARG A 134 13.81 -7.63 -1.70
N PRO A 135 14.25 -7.70 -0.43
CA PRO A 135 14.39 -6.60 0.53
C PRO A 135 15.42 -5.54 0.11
N ALA A 136 15.27 -4.31 0.60
CA ALA A 136 16.05 -3.16 0.14
C ALA A 136 17.57 -3.27 0.37
N TYR A 137 18.01 -4.01 1.39
CA TYR A 137 19.43 -4.22 1.68
C TYR A 137 20.15 -5.06 0.60
N LEU A 138 19.41 -5.74 -0.28
CA LEU A 138 20.01 -6.47 -1.42
C LEU A 138 20.40 -5.53 -2.57
N ASP A 139 19.97 -4.27 -2.55
CA ASP A 139 20.38 -3.30 -3.56
C ASP A 139 21.84 -2.88 -3.34
N PRO A 140 22.73 -3.02 -4.35
CA PRO A 140 24.15 -2.67 -4.20
C PRO A 140 24.41 -1.20 -3.88
N ALA A 141 23.52 -0.28 -4.25
CA ALA A 141 23.65 1.13 -3.88
C ALA A 141 23.31 1.36 -2.41
N ILE A 142 22.33 0.64 -1.86
CA ILE A 142 21.97 0.69 -0.43
C ILE A 142 23.08 0.07 0.41
N ALA A 143 23.61 -1.11 0.04
CA ALA A 143 24.70 -1.75 0.77
C ALA A 143 25.95 -0.85 0.85
N ARG A 144 26.38 -0.26 -0.28
CA ARG A 144 27.50 0.69 -0.31
C ARG A 144 27.23 1.96 0.48
N LEU A 145 25.98 2.42 0.49
CA LEU A 145 25.58 3.60 1.27
C LEU A 145 25.72 3.31 2.76
N GLU A 146 25.22 2.18 3.24
CA GLU A 146 25.33 1.75 4.64
C GLU A 146 26.79 1.67 5.09
N GLU A 147 27.65 1.01 4.31
CA GLU A 147 29.09 0.94 4.55
C GLU A 147 29.76 2.34 4.63
N SER A 148 29.30 3.29 3.81
CA SER A 148 29.91 4.63 3.73
C SER A 148 29.52 5.59 4.87
N LEU A 149 28.40 5.35 5.55
CA LEU A 149 27.83 6.26 6.55
C LEU A 149 28.31 6.00 7.98
N GLY A 150 29.07 4.91 8.17
CA GLY A 150 29.62 4.47 9.45
C GLY A 150 28.57 3.92 10.42
N ASP A 151 29.03 3.27 11.49
CA ASP A 151 28.19 2.49 12.40
C ASP A 151 27.17 3.31 13.20
N ASP A 152 27.36 4.63 13.31
CA ASP A 152 26.50 5.56 14.06
C ASP A 152 25.30 6.07 13.23
N THR A 153 25.10 5.56 12.01
CA THR A 153 24.00 5.99 11.12
C THR A 153 22.99 4.87 10.88
N GLN A 154 21.75 5.09 11.33
CA GLN A 154 20.61 4.22 11.02
C GLN A 154 20.14 4.50 9.60
N VAL A 155 20.25 3.52 8.69
CA VAL A 155 19.73 3.66 7.33
C VAL A 155 18.26 3.21 7.32
N CYS A 156 17.42 4.05 6.73
CA CYS A 156 16.02 3.76 6.45
C CYS A 156 15.72 4.05 4.98
N VAL A 157 15.01 3.14 4.32
CA VAL A 157 14.39 3.42 3.03
C VAL A 157 12.99 3.99 3.24
N TYR A 158 12.53 4.85 2.34
CA TYR A 158 11.25 5.53 2.47
C TYR A 158 10.27 5.05 1.40
N SER A 159 9.06 4.72 1.84
CA SER A 159 7.88 4.44 1.01
C SER A 159 6.74 5.39 1.41
N GLU A 160 5.89 5.76 0.45
CA GLU A 160 4.79 6.71 0.65
C GLU A 160 3.73 6.16 1.61
N TRP A 161 3.53 4.84 1.58
CA TRP A 161 2.56 4.13 2.41
C TRP A 161 3.17 3.58 3.70
N LEU A 162 4.33 2.93 3.62
CA LEU A 162 4.98 2.26 4.76
C LEU A 162 5.86 3.20 5.60
N GLY A 163 6.06 4.43 5.13
CA GLY A 163 6.90 5.41 5.80
C GLY A 163 8.38 5.02 5.78
N ALA A 164 9.09 5.42 6.84
CA ALA A 164 10.49 5.07 7.00
C ALA A 164 10.63 3.61 7.45
N MET A 165 11.36 2.82 6.67
CA MET A 165 11.61 1.41 6.89
C MET A 165 13.09 1.23 7.26
N PRO A 166 13.43 0.94 8.52
CA PRO A 166 14.78 0.53 8.90
C PRO A 166 15.21 -0.68 8.07
N LEU A 167 16.47 -0.76 7.67
CA LEU A 167 16.98 -1.89 6.86
C LEU A 167 16.72 -3.25 7.54
N GLU A 168 16.80 -3.28 8.87
CA GLU A 168 16.55 -4.44 9.73
C GLU A 168 15.10 -4.92 9.71
N LEU A 169 14.16 -4.11 9.21
CA LEU A 169 12.75 -4.45 9.08
C LEU A 169 12.28 -4.57 7.62
N CYS A 170 13.19 -4.42 6.65
CA CYS A 170 12.83 -4.41 5.24
C CYS A 170 12.42 -5.77 4.68
N ASP A 171 12.77 -6.88 5.35
CA ASP A 171 12.36 -8.24 4.98
C ASP A 171 11.04 -8.68 5.62
N VAL A 172 10.50 -7.89 6.55
CA VAL A 172 9.25 -8.17 7.25
C VAL A 172 8.05 -7.81 6.36
N TYR A 173 6.97 -8.59 6.44
CA TYR A 173 5.72 -8.26 5.75
C TYR A 173 5.07 -6.99 6.35
N PRO A 174 4.57 -6.04 5.53
CA PRO A 174 4.52 -6.03 4.06
C PRO A 174 5.69 -5.30 3.37
N ALA A 175 6.77 -4.91 4.07
CA ALA A 175 7.89 -4.15 3.52
C ALA A 175 8.54 -4.80 2.29
N ALA A 176 8.95 -6.07 2.37
CA ALA A 176 9.45 -6.79 1.19
C ALA A 176 8.34 -7.26 0.22
N HIS A 177 7.09 -7.29 0.69
CA HIS A 177 5.98 -8.02 0.07
C HIS A 177 4.84 -7.06 -0.34
N HIS A 178 5.18 -6.01 -1.07
CA HIS A 178 4.18 -5.12 -1.66
C HIS A 178 4.51 -4.82 -3.11
N VAL A 179 3.53 -4.34 -3.87
CA VAL A 179 3.70 -3.84 -5.24
C VAL A 179 3.00 -2.50 -5.32
N ALA A 180 3.69 -1.52 -5.90
CA ALA A 180 3.19 -0.18 -6.08
C ALA A 180 3.46 0.28 -7.51
N PRO A 181 2.63 1.19 -8.07
CA PRO A 181 2.91 1.83 -9.36
C PRO A 181 4.24 2.61 -9.31
N ARG A 182 4.78 3.01 -10.47
CA ARG A 182 5.94 3.92 -10.51
C ARG A 182 5.53 5.35 -10.09
N ASP A 183 4.36 5.78 -10.54
CA ASP A 183 3.71 7.01 -10.10
C ASP A 183 2.89 6.73 -8.83
N ARG A 184 3.48 7.00 -7.66
CA ARG A 184 3.05 6.48 -6.36
C ARG A 184 2.05 7.36 -5.60
N GLY A 185 1.24 8.16 -6.29
CA GLY A 185 0.23 9.00 -5.63
C GLY A 185 0.87 10.10 -4.76
N PRO A 186 0.31 10.41 -3.56
CA PRO A 186 0.82 11.51 -2.72
C PRO A 186 2.26 11.24 -2.25
N LEU A 187 3.09 12.29 -2.24
CA LEU A 187 4.51 12.16 -1.83
C LEU A 187 4.69 11.64 -0.40
N VAL A 188 3.74 11.97 0.48
CA VAL A 188 3.71 11.58 1.90
C VAL A 188 2.27 11.41 2.32
N THR A 189 1.94 10.27 2.95
CA THR A 189 0.65 10.06 3.61
C THR A 189 0.71 10.51 5.07
N ALA A 190 -0.43 10.87 5.67
CA ALA A 190 -0.48 11.28 7.07
C ALA A 190 0.06 10.16 7.99
N GLN A 191 -0.31 8.91 7.71
CA GLN A 191 0.11 7.73 8.45
C GLN A 191 1.62 7.51 8.35
N ALA A 192 2.22 7.68 7.16
CA ALA A 192 3.67 7.58 6.99
C ALA A 192 4.42 8.70 7.72
N ALA A 193 3.89 9.92 7.73
CA ALA A 193 4.46 11.04 8.47
C ALA A 193 4.39 10.81 9.99
N GLU A 194 3.26 10.32 10.50
CA GLU A 194 3.08 9.95 11.90
C GLU A 194 4.03 8.82 12.31
N ALA A 195 4.17 7.78 11.48
CA ALA A 195 5.09 6.66 11.73
C ALA A 195 6.55 7.13 11.78
N LEU A 196 6.96 8.01 10.86
CA LEU A 196 8.28 8.62 10.85
C LEU A 196 8.52 9.48 12.10
N ALA A 197 7.55 10.31 12.49
CA ALA A 197 7.64 11.11 13.71
C ALA A 197 7.77 10.24 14.96
N ALA A 198 7.02 9.13 15.04
CA ALA A 198 7.08 8.19 16.14
C ALA A 198 8.41 7.43 16.21
N LEU A 199 8.96 7.00 15.06
CA LEU A 199 10.29 6.40 14.96
C LEU A 199 11.35 7.35 15.52
N VAL A 200 11.29 8.62 15.11
CA VAL A 200 12.25 9.63 15.53
C VAL A 200 12.09 9.99 17.01
N ALA A 201 10.87 10.18 17.51
CA ALA A 201 10.63 10.47 18.92
C ALA A 201 11.03 9.29 19.84
N GLY A 202 10.92 8.06 19.36
CA GLY A 202 11.33 6.86 20.09
C GLY A 202 12.84 6.62 20.16
N ASN A 203 13.65 7.39 19.43
CA ASN A 203 15.09 7.20 19.31
C ASN A 203 15.86 8.51 19.58
N ALA A 204 17.14 8.41 19.92
CA ALA A 204 17.97 9.56 20.26
C ALA A 204 18.65 10.19 19.04
N PHE A 205 17.91 10.37 17.92
CA PHE A 205 18.48 10.93 16.71
C PHE A 205 18.78 12.43 16.85
N THR A 206 20.04 12.80 16.68
CA THR A 206 20.51 14.20 16.71
C THR A 206 20.42 14.88 15.35
N SER A 207 20.47 14.09 14.27
CA SER A 207 20.43 14.59 12.90
C SER A 207 19.88 13.58 11.91
N VAL A 208 19.39 14.12 10.79
CA VAL A 208 18.88 13.38 9.64
C VAL A 208 19.70 13.75 8.41
N VAL A 209 20.29 12.76 7.77
CA VAL A 209 20.90 12.86 6.44
C VAL A 209 19.91 12.29 5.44
N TYR A 210 19.59 13.00 4.36
CA TYR A 210 18.58 12.51 3.41
C TYR A 210 18.91 12.80 1.95
N ASP A 211 18.44 11.94 1.05
CA ASP A 211 18.49 12.22 -0.38
C ASP A 211 17.50 13.36 -0.69
N ALA A 212 18.03 14.53 -1.01
CA ALA A 212 17.23 15.73 -1.29
C ALA A 212 16.75 15.79 -2.74
N ASP A 213 17.31 14.96 -3.63
CA ASP A 213 16.90 14.87 -5.03
C ASP A 213 15.67 13.96 -5.19
N ASP A 214 15.42 13.09 -4.21
CA ASP A 214 14.17 12.34 -4.08
C ASP A 214 13.08 13.22 -3.44
N ALA A 215 12.08 13.60 -4.23
CA ALA A 215 11.00 14.48 -3.80
C ALA A 215 10.18 13.91 -2.63
N ARG A 216 10.06 12.60 -2.52
CA ARG A 216 9.25 11.90 -1.51
C ARG A 216 9.98 11.86 -0.19
N VAL A 217 11.26 11.49 -0.22
CA VAL A 217 12.15 11.57 0.94
C VAL A 217 12.24 13.02 1.44
N ALA A 218 12.44 13.98 0.52
CA ALA A 218 12.51 15.39 0.87
C ALA A 218 11.20 15.90 1.50
N ALA A 219 10.04 15.46 0.99
CA ALA A 219 8.74 15.79 1.57
C ALA A 219 8.56 15.17 2.96
N ALA A 220 8.95 13.90 3.15
CA ALA A 220 8.87 13.21 4.44
C ALA A 220 9.75 13.88 5.50
N VAL A 221 10.99 14.26 5.16
CA VAL A 221 11.89 14.93 6.10
C VAL A 221 11.37 16.32 6.52
N ARG A 222 10.57 16.99 5.68
CA ARG A 222 9.94 18.27 6.04
C ARG A 222 8.86 18.12 7.11
N THR A 223 8.25 16.94 7.26
CA THR A 223 7.23 16.70 8.30
C THR A 223 7.84 16.54 9.70
N LEU A 224 9.15 16.25 9.78
CA LEU A 224 9.85 16.09 11.06
C LEU A 224 9.87 17.37 11.90
N PRO A 225 9.98 17.28 13.24
CA PRO A 225 10.11 18.44 14.11
C PRO A 225 11.32 19.32 13.79
N ARG A 226 11.23 20.63 14.09
CA ARG A 226 12.31 21.61 13.82
C ARG A 226 13.59 21.39 14.64
N GLY A 227 13.54 20.60 15.72
CA GLY A 227 14.68 20.39 16.62
C GLY A 227 15.80 19.51 16.06
N ILE A 228 15.57 18.82 14.95
CA ILE A 228 16.52 17.86 14.37
C ILE A 228 17.29 18.51 13.23
N ARG A 229 18.62 18.40 13.27
CA ARG A 229 19.49 18.95 12.24
C ARG A 229 19.33 18.15 10.95
N ARG A 230 19.14 18.83 9.82
CA ARG A 230 18.89 18.20 8.52
C ARG A 230 20.08 18.46 7.60
N TYR A 231 20.67 17.39 7.07
CA TYR A 231 21.81 17.41 6.16
C TYR A 231 21.44 16.73 4.84
N ARG A 232 21.91 17.27 3.73
CA ARG A 232 21.74 16.64 2.42
C ARG A 232 22.77 15.54 2.24
N LEU A 233 22.35 14.39 1.72
CA LEU A 233 23.24 13.31 1.35
C LEU A 233 24.13 13.76 0.17
N LYS A 234 25.45 13.69 0.34
CA LYS A 234 26.40 14.01 -0.74
C LYS A 234 26.60 12.78 -1.63
N ARG A 235 25.83 12.65 -2.72
CA ARG A 235 26.11 11.62 -3.74
C ARG A 235 27.33 12.06 -4.56
N LYS A 236 28.34 11.19 -4.69
CA LYS A 236 29.41 11.40 -5.70
C LYS A 236 28.74 11.41 -7.08
N LYS A 237 28.89 12.50 -7.84
CA LYS A 237 28.44 12.58 -9.25
C LYS A 237 28.99 11.36 -10.01
N GLY A 238 28.13 10.42 -10.41
CA GLY A 238 28.53 9.24 -11.19
C GLY A 238 27.76 7.95 -10.92
N ALA A 239 27.02 7.82 -9.81
CA ALA A 239 26.10 6.69 -9.63
C ALA A 239 24.78 7.00 -10.33
N GLY A 240 24.48 6.27 -11.40
CA GLY A 240 23.36 6.52 -12.31
C GLY A 240 22.00 6.69 -11.62
N ARG A 241 21.13 7.46 -12.27
CA ARG A 241 19.71 7.53 -11.93
C ARG A 241 19.16 6.10 -11.94
N VAL A 242 18.67 5.67 -10.78
CA VAL A 242 17.77 4.51 -10.70
C VAL A 242 16.44 5.00 -11.28
N ALA A 243 16.04 4.41 -12.40
CA ALA A 243 14.84 4.75 -13.18
C ALA A 243 13.61 3.99 -12.69
#